data_AF-A0A0H2SMH7-F1
#
_entry.id   AF-A0A0H2SMH7-F1
#
_cell.length_a   1.000
_cell.length_b   1.000
_cell.length_c   1.000
_cell.angle_alpha   90.00
_cell.angle_beta   90.00
_cell.angle_gamma   90.00
#
_symmetry.space_group_name_H-M   'P 1'
#
loop_
_entity.id
_entity.type
_entity.pdbx_description
1 polymer ?
#
loop_
_entity_poly.entity_id
_entity_poly.type
_entity_poly.pdbx_seq_one_letter_code
_entity_poly.pdbx_strand_id
1 'polypeptide(L)'
;MNTYILLFLTILSGIFIGKIKIKNFKLGSSGTLFSGLLIGWYTTSQFSNNPEIINSMNKDFKQFFLFSLILFISSVGLIASKDLKHIIKKYGFKFIIMAFVITLSGFLTTLILSSNNKYTFIGLFSGALTSSPGLATALETAPNFEKDIISGYSFGYIPGVLAVIFSMYLLPYILKININDEKKKLLGEINIKKEDAKNFDFLSYSLVIIIGILFGNINFNFGVISFKLGMTGGILLSSLILGTIGKIWIFNFKMNKMILKNLQEFGLLMFLSSVGLRSGYKTLSNLNIETLYLMLFSFIIASIAIIVGVIVGKYILKINWIILSGAICGGMTSTPGLGAAIDANDSEEVAVGYGATYPFALIGMVIFNKILIIIK
;
A
#
# COMPACT_ATOMS: atom_id res chain seq x y z
N MET A 1 20.06 -8.83 20.08
CA MET A 1 19.62 -7.41 19.99
C MET A 1 18.11 -7.37 20.19
N ASN A 2 17.56 -6.44 21.00
CA ASN A 2 16.12 -6.36 21.22
C ASN A 2 15.44 -5.65 20.04
N THR A 3 14.53 -6.34 19.35
CA THR A 3 13.84 -5.85 18.14
C THR A 3 12.84 -4.73 18.42
N TYR A 4 12.28 -4.66 19.62
CA TYR A 4 11.43 -3.54 20.05
C TYR A 4 12.23 -2.24 20.17
N ILE A 5 13.46 -2.30 20.70
CA ILE A 5 14.34 -1.12 20.76
C ILE A 5 14.60 -0.60 19.34
N LEU A 6 14.88 -1.48 18.39
CA LEU A 6 15.09 -1.09 16.99
C LEU A 6 13.84 -0.47 16.36
N LEU A 7 12.66 -1.02 16.63
CA LEU A 7 11.39 -0.46 16.16
C LEU A 7 11.19 0.97 16.67
N PHE A 8 11.27 1.19 17.99
CA PHE A 8 11.03 2.51 18.57
C PHE A 8 12.14 3.51 18.25
N LEU A 9 13.39 3.07 18.13
CA LEU A 9 14.49 3.92 17.67
C LEU A 9 14.27 4.35 16.21
N THR A 10 13.76 3.46 15.37
CA THR A 10 13.38 3.77 13.99
C THR A 10 12.24 4.76 13.92
N ILE A 11 11.20 4.59 14.75
CA ILE A 11 10.08 5.54 14.83
C ILE A 11 10.58 6.92 15.28
N LEU A 12 11.37 6.97 16.36
CA LEU A 12 11.90 8.23 16.91
C LEU A 12 12.73 9.00 15.89
N SER A 13 13.75 8.36 15.32
CA SER A 13 14.61 8.96 14.31
C SER A 13 13.84 9.27 13.01
N GLY A 14 12.91 8.41 12.63
CA GLY A 14 12.08 8.56 11.45
C GLY A 14 11.10 9.73 11.52
N ILE A 15 10.46 9.96 12.66
CA ILE A 15 9.63 11.14 12.89
C ILE A 15 10.49 12.41 12.84
N PHE A 16 11.70 12.37 13.39
CA PHE A 16 12.63 13.50 13.32
C PHE A 16 12.98 13.85 11.87
N ILE A 17 13.37 12.85 11.06
CA ILE A 17 13.60 12.98 9.62
C ILE A 17 12.33 13.47 8.90
N GLY A 18 11.18 12.91 9.26
CA GLY A 18 9.87 13.24 8.68
C GLY A 18 9.46 14.70 8.86
N LYS A 19 9.89 15.33 9.96
CA LYS A 19 9.64 16.74 10.27
C LYS A 19 10.55 17.71 9.50
N ILE A 20 11.68 17.24 8.96
CA ILE A 20 12.59 18.08 8.17
C ILE A 20 11.83 18.59 6.93
N LYS A 21 11.77 19.91 6.80
CA LYS A 21 11.08 20.59 5.69
C LYS A 21 12.12 21.07 4.70
N ILE A 22 12.06 20.59 3.46
CA ILE A 22 12.84 21.11 2.34
C ILE A 22 11.89 21.88 1.42
N LYS A 23 11.96 23.22 1.45
CA LYS A 23 11.00 24.12 0.78
C LYS A 23 9.55 23.80 1.19
N ASN A 24 8.72 23.33 0.26
CA ASN A 24 7.32 22.94 0.51
C ASN A 24 7.13 21.43 0.72
N PHE A 25 8.22 20.66 0.69
CA PHE A 25 8.19 19.21 0.83
C PHE A 25 8.52 18.79 2.27
N LYS A 26 7.74 17.83 2.80
CA LYS A 26 7.98 17.13 4.07
C LYS A 26 7.68 15.65 3.84
N LEU A 27 8.48 14.77 4.43
CA LEU A 27 8.26 13.32 4.32
C LEU A 27 7.12 12.82 5.22
N GLY A 28 6.79 13.56 6.30
CA GLY A 28 5.72 13.15 7.21
C GLY A 28 6.03 11.80 7.89
N SER A 29 5.03 10.94 8.05
CA SER A 29 5.23 9.59 8.62
C SER A 29 6.18 8.72 7.80
N SER A 30 6.33 9.00 6.49
CA SER A 30 7.21 8.25 5.58
C SER A 30 8.68 8.31 5.98
N GLY A 31 9.10 9.30 6.79
CA GLY A 31 10.45 9.36 7.35
C GLY A 31 10.83 8.11 8.16
N THR A 32 9.87 7.42 8.75
CA THR A 32 10.08 6.15 9.48
C THR A 32 10.50 4.98 8.60
N LEU A 33 10.04 4.94 7.34
CA LEU A 33 10.48 3.94 6.37
C LEU A 33 11.96 4.15 6.02
N PHE A 34 12.37 5.40 5.74
CA PHE A 34 13.75 5.71 5.37
C PHE A 34 14.72 5.48 6.53
N SER A 35 14.32 5.87 7.75
CA SER A 35 15.10 5.54 8.94
C SER A 35 15.23 4.02 9.12
N GLY A 36 14.14 3.28 8.91
CA GLY A 36 14.13 1.84 9.01
C GLY A 36 15.02 1.16 7.99
N LEU A 37 15.10 1.67 6.75
CA LEU A 37 16.03 1.15 5.74
C LEU A 37 17.48 1.28 6.20
N LEU A 38 17.88 2.43 6.72
CA LEU A 38 19.24 2.68 7.20
C LEU A 38 19.58 1.85 8.44
N ILE A 39 18.72 1.87 9.46
CA ILE A 39 18.90 1.09 10.69
C ILE A 39 18.85 -0.41 10.38
N GLY A 40 17.93 -0.84 9.53
CA GLY A 40 17.79 -2.23 9.11
C GLY A 40 19.06 -2.74 8.42
N TRP A 41 19.60 -1.95 7.49
CA TRP A 41 20.88 -2.26 6.84
C TRP A 41 22.03 -2.30 7.85
N TYR A 42 22.20 -1.26 8.67
CA TYR A 42 23.29 -1.17 9.62
C TYR A 42 23.27 -2.30 10.66
N THR A 43 22.09 -2.62 11.19
CA THR A 43 21.97 -3.65 12.23
C THR A 43 22.21 -5.04 11.65
N THR A 44 21.73 -5.32 10.45
CA THR A 44 21.95 -6.63 9.81
C THR A 44 23.37 -6.79 9.26
N SER A 45 24.04 -5.72 8.83
CA SER A 45 25.46 -5.77 8.44
C SER A 45 26.36 -6.13 9.62
N GLN A 46 26.03 -5.70 10.85
CA GLN A 46 26.77 -6.08 12.06
C GLN A 46 26.63 -7.58 12.39
N PHE A 47 25.54 -8.22 11.96
CA PHE A 47 25.27 -9.64 12.21
C PHE A 47 25.35 -10.50 10.95
N SER A 48 26.07 -10.05 9.90
CA SER A 48 26.16 -10.77 8.62
C SER A 48 26.64 -12.23 8.76
N ASN A 49 27.49 -12.49 9.75
CA ASN A 49 28.06 -13.81 10.03
C ASN A 49 27.15 -14.69 10.90
N ASN A 50 26.01 -14.19 11.37
CA ASN A 50 25.08 -14.87 12.27
C ASN A 50 23.67 -14.95 11.65
N PRO A 51 23.43 -15.87 10.70
CA PRO A 51 22.16 -15.96 9.98
C PRO A 51 20.96 -16.25 10.89
N GLU A 52 21.16 -16.93 12.02
CA GLU A 52 20.10 -17.19 13.02
C GLU A 52 19.56 -15.89 13.63
N ILE A 53 20.45 -14.95 13.96
CA ILE A 53 20.05 -13.64 14.53
C ILE A 53 19.26 -12.85 13.49
N ILE A 54 19.74 -12.82 12.24
CA ILE A 54 19.05 -12.13 11.13
C ILE A 54 17.66 -12.73 10.89
N ASN A 55 17.55 -14.05 10.88
CA ASN A 55 16.26 -14.74 10.69
C ASN A 55 15.30 -14.47 11.85
N SER A 56 15.80 -14.46 13.09
CA SER A 56 15.02 -14.10 14.27
C SER A 56 14.50 -12.66 14.19
N MET A 57 15.37 -11.69 13.88
CA MET A 57 14.99 -10.29 13.70
C MET A 57 13.95 -10.11 12.59
N ASN A 58 14.13 -10.76 11.44
CA ASN A 58 13.19 -10.69 10.32
C ASN A 58 11.81 -11.28 10.68
N LYS A 59 11.77 -12.32 11.52
CA LYS A 59 10.53 -12.89 12.04
C LYS A 59 9.80 -11.88 12.92
N ASP A 60 10.49 -11.24 13.85
CA ASP A 60 9.91 -10.21 14.71
C ASP A 60 9.42 -9.00 13.90
N PHE A 61 10.22 -8.50 12.96
CA PHE A 61 9.82 -7.39 12.09
C PHE A 61 8.63 -7.75 11.20
N LYS A 62 8.49 -9.02 10.79
CA LYS A 62 7.28 -9.49 10.10
C LYS A 62 6.06 -9.46 11.02
N GLN A 63 6.19 -9.83 12.29
CA GLN A 63 5.08 -9.75 13.25
C GLN A 63 4.68 -8.29 13.52
N PHE A 64 5.66 -7.40 13.75
CA PHE A 64 5.40 -5.97 13.91
C PHE A 64 4.72 -5.38 12.69
N PHE A 65 5.20 -5.72 11.50
CA PHE A 65 4.58 -5.34 10.24
C PHE A 65 3.11 -5.75 10.16
N LEU A 66 2.78 -7.01 10.49
CA LEU A 66 1.40 -7.50 10.39
C LEU A 66 0.49 -6.84 11.44
N PHE A 67 0.94 -6.78 12.70
CA PHE A 67 0.16 -6.17 13.77
C PHE A 67 -0.14 -4.70 13.51
N SER A 68 0.88 -3.93 13.12
CA SER A 68 0.74 -2.51 12.82
C SER A 68 -0.12 -2.23 11.58
N LEU A 69 0.00 -3.07 10.55
CA LEU A 69 -0.84 -3.04 9.35
C LEU A 69 -2.32 -3.23 9.69
N ILE A 70 -2.64 -4.19 10.58
CA ILE A 70 -4.00 -4.46 11.04
C ILE A 70 -4.58 -3.21 11.73
N LEU A 71 -3.83 -2.63 12.68
CA LEU A 71 -4.27 -1.43 13.40
C LEU A 71 -4.49 -0.23 12.47
N PHE A 72 -3.54 -0.01 11.56
CA PHE A 72 -3.60 1.06 10.57
C PHE A 72 -4.85 0.94 9.69
N ILE A 73 -5.02 -0.22 9.03
CA ILE A 73 -6.07 -0.39 8.01
C ILE A 73 -7.47 -0.46 8.61
N SER A 74 -7.64 -1.15 9.74
CA SER A 74 -8.96 -1.23 10.39
C SER A 74 -9.43 0.15 10.83
N SER A 75 -8.53 0.96 11.40
CA SER A 75 -8.83 2.34 11.80
C SER A 75 -9.17 3.23 10.61
N VAL A 76 -8.33 3.21 9.58
CA VAL A 76 -8.52 3.98 8.34
C VAL A 76 -9.87 3.66 7.69
N GLY A 77 -10.18 2.38 7.52
CA GLY A 77 -11.43 1.99 6.87
C GLY A 77 -12.67 2.31 7.70
N LEU A 78 -12.63 2.18 9.04
CA LEU A 78 -13.74 2.59 9.90
C LEU A 78 -13.99 4.10 9.80
N ILE A 79 -12.94 4.93 9.74
CA ILE A 79 -13.09 6.38 9.56
C ILE A 79 -13.69 6.70 8.18
N ALA A 80 -13.17 6.07 7.13
CA ALA A 80 -13.56 6.31 5.73
C ALA A 80 -14.94 5.74 5.36
N SER A 81 -15.46 4.78 6.15
CA SER A 81 -16.72 4.08 5.89
C SER A 81 -17.95 4.98 5.80
N LYS A 82 -17.92 6.17 6.42
CA LYS A 82 -19.05 7.12 6.45
C LYS A 82 -19.42 7.60 5.04
N ASP A 83 -18.43 7.71 4.15
CA ASP A 83 -18.57 8.35 2.84
C ASP A 83 -18.63 7.33 1.69
N LEU A 84 -18.41 6.05 2.01
CA LEU A 84 -18.30 4.93 1.08
C LEU A 84 -19.46 4.88 0.08
N LYS A 85 -20.70 4.91 0.56
CA LYS A 85 -21.90 4.72 -0.28
C LYS A 85 -22.01 5.78 -1.37
N HIS A 86 -21.73 7.03 -1.03
CA HIS A 86 -21.83 8.15 -1.97
C HIS A 86 -20.69 8.10 -2.99
N ILE A 87 -19.47 7.83 -2.53
CA ILE A 87 -18.28 7.75 -3.39
C ILE A 87 -18.40 6.57 -4.36
N ILE A 88 -18.85 5.39 -3.91
CA ILE A 88 -19.08 4.24 -4.79
C ILE A 88 -20.17 4.57 -5.82
N LYS A 89 -21.29 5.18 -5.41
CA LYS A 89 -22.35 5.54 -6.36
C LYS A 89 -21.87 6.49 -7.46
N LYS A 90 -20.95 7.40 -7.13
CA LYS A 90 -20.42 8.39 -8.07
C LYS A 90 -19.26 7.88 -8.94
N TYR A 91 -18.34 7.12 -8.35
CA TYR A 91 -17.07 6.75 -8.97
C TYR A 91 -16.92 5.25 -9.23
N GLY A 92 -17.89 4.41 -8.84
CA GLY A 92 -17.79 2.94 -8.83
C GLY A 92 -17.13 2.32 -10.06
N PHE A 93 -17.71 2.52 -11.24
CA PHE A 93 -17.15 1.96 -12.49
C PHE A 93 -15.77 2.56 -12.84
N LYS A 94 -15.51 3.81 -12.46
CA LYS A 94 -14.23 4.47 -12.69
C LYS A 94 -13.10 3.80 -11.91
N PHE A 95 -13.37 3.24 -10.72
CA PHE A 95 -12.37 2.49 -9.96
C PHE A 95 -11.93 1.20 -10.67
N ILE A 96 -12.85 0.52 -11.36
CA ILE A 96 -12.53 -0.66 -12.17
C ILE A 96 -11.58 -0.26 -13.31
N ILE A 97 -11.91 0.81 -14.03
CA ILE A 97 -11.04 1.34 -15.11
C ILE A 97 -9.66 1.69 -14.54
N MET A 98 -9.61 2.42 -13.42
CA MET A 98 -8.35 2.82 -12.78
C MET A 98 -7.47 1.62 -12.43
N ALA A 99 -8.06 0.57 -11.84
CA ALA A 99 -7.34 -0.65 -11.49
C ALA A 99 -6.69 -1.30 -12.71
N PHE A 100 -7.45 -1.51 -13.79
CA PHE A 100 -6.92 -2.14 -15.00
C PHE A 100 -5.93 -1.25 -15.75
N VAL A 101 -6.16 0.06 -15.79
CA VAL A 101 -5.24 1.00 -16.45
C VAL A 101 -3.87 1.03 -15.76
N ILE A 102 -3.84 1.08 -14.42
CA ILE A 102 -2.58 1.10 -13.66
C ILE A 102 -1.85 -0.23 -13.80
N THR A 103 -2.55 -1.35 -13.65
CA THR A 103 -1.93 -2.67 -13.76
C THR A 103 -1.48 -3.00 -15.19
N LEU A 104 -2.26 -2.61 -16.20
CA LEU A 104 -1.92 -2.77 -17.62
C LEU A 104 -0.72 -1.91 -18.02
N SER A 105 -0.65 -0.66 -17.56
CA SER A 105 0.49 0.21 -17.86
C SER A 105 1.79 -0.30 -17.21
N GLY A 106 1.71 -0.81 -15.97
CA GLY A 106 2.84 -1.51 -15.35
C GLY A 106 3.28 -2.74 -16.15
N PHE A 107 2.32 -3.54 -16.61
CA PHE A 107 2.55 -4.71 -17.44
C PHE A 107 3.22 -4.36 -18.77
N LEU A 108 2.68 -3.40 -19.52
CA LEU A 108 3.22 -2.95 -20.81
C LEU A 108 4.64 -2.38 -20.65
N THR A 109 4.86 -1.59 -19.60
CA THR A 109 6.19 -1.05 -19.31
C THR A 109 7.18 -2.17 -19.00
N THR A 110 6.77 -3.18 -18.23
CA THR A 110 7.58 -4.36 -17.95
C THR A 110 7.92 -5.12 -19.23
N LEU A 111 6.95 -5.33 -20.12
CA LEU A 111 7.19 -5.97 -21.42
C LEU A 111 8.27 -5.24 -22.23
N ILE A 112 8.18 -3.92 -22.32
CA ILE A 112 9.12 -3.08 -23.07
C ILE A 112 10.54 -3.14 -22.47
N LEU A 113 10.66 -3.08 -21.13
CA LEU A 113 11.94 -3.05 -20.44
C LEU A 113 12.57 -4.43 -20.25
N SER A 114 11.78 -5.50 -20.33
CA SER A 114 12.24 -6.85 -19.99
C SER A 114 13.38 -7.31 -20.91
N SER A 115 14.50 -7.70 -20.30
CA SER A 115 15.68 -8.23 -20.98
C SER A 115 15.65 -9.77 -21.05
N ASN A 116 16.82 -10.42 -21.17
CA ASN A 116 16.98 -11.87 -21.30
C ASN A 116 16.49 -12.66 -20.07
N ASN A 117 16.48 -12.08 -18.86
CA ASN A 117 15.97 -12.76 -17.66
C ASN A 117 14.49 -12.44 -17.41
N LYS A 118 13.61 -13.14 -18.11
CA LYS A 118 12.15 -12.91 -18.07
C LYS A 118 11.53 -13.08 -16.67
N TYR A 119 12.00 -14.08 -15.91
CA TYR A 119 11.43 -14.42 -14.61
C TYR A 119 11.76 -13.38 -13.54
N THR A 120 12.93 -12.77 -13.61
CA THR A 120 13.24 -11.61 -12.77
C THR A 120 12.31 -10.43 -13.07
N PHE A 121 11.98 -10.15 -14.33
CA PHE A 121 11.07 -9.04 -14.67
C PHE A 121 9.61 -9.30 -14.28
N ILE A 122 9.15 -10.55 -14.26
CA ILE A 122 7.85 -10.93 -13.71
C ILE A 122 7.80 -10.61 -12.21
N GLY A 123 8.86 -10.99 -11.48
CA GLY A 123 9.03 -10.59 -10.08
C GLY A 123 9.08 -9.07 -9.92
N LEU A 124 9.83 -8.40 -10.80
CA LEU A 124 10.01 -6.94 -10.79
C LEU A 124 8.69 -6.19 -11.00
N PHE A 125 7.84 -6.66 -11.91
CA PHE A 125 6.49 -6.11 -12.11
C PHE A 125 5.65 -6.19 -10.83
N SER A 126 5.62 -7.37 -10.19
CA SER A 126 4.91 -7.55 -8.93
C SER A 126 5.50 -6.70 -7.80
N GLY A 127 6.83 -6.51 -7.77
CA GLY A 127 7.50 -5.63 -6.82
C GLY A 127 7.19 -4.15 -7.07
N ALA A 128 7.29 -3.68 -8.31
CA ALA A 128 7.04 -2.29 -8.71
C ALA A 128 5.60 -1.86 -8.37
N LEU A 129 4.63 -2.74 -8.62
CA LEU A 129 3.23 -2.54 -8.23
C LEU A 129 2.92 -3.10 -6.84
N THR A 130 3.93 -3.37 -6.01
CA THR A 130 3.84 -3.77 -4.59
C THR A 130 2.82 -4.87 -4.28
N SER A 131 2.60 -5.80 -5.22
CA SER A 131 1.51 -6.77 -5.18
C SER A 131 1.98 -8.16 -4.76
N SER A 132 1.77 -8.52 -3.50
CA SER A 132 2.02 -9.87 -3.00
C SER A 132 1.16 -10.94 -3.69
N PRO A 133 -0.14 -10.72 -3.99
CA PRO A 133 -0.91 -11.68 -4.78
C PRO A 133 -0.37 -11.87 -6.20
N GLY A 134 0.12 -10.80 -6.84
CA GLY A 134 0.82 -10.90 -8.13
C GLY A 134 2.06 -11.80 -8.04
N LEU A 135 2.87 -11.63 -6.99
CA LEU A 135 4.02 -12.51 -6.71
C LEU A 135 3.58 -13.96 -6.52
N ALA A 136 2.53 -14.21 -5.74
CA ALA A 136 2.02 -15.56 -5.51
C ALA A 136 1.59 -16.22 -6.83
N THR A 137 0.84 -15.50 -7.68
CA THR A 137 0.47 -15.99 -9.01
C THR A 137 1.69 -16.31 -9.87
N ALA A 138 2.73 -15.46 -9.85
CA ALA A 138 3.96 -15.71 -10.60
C ALA A 138 4.65 -16.99 -10.14
N LEU A 139 4.76 -17.21 -8.83
CA LEU A 139 5.38 -18.40 -8.24
C LEU A 139 4.59 -19.68 -8.52
N GLU A 140 3.26 -19.63 -8.44
CA GLU A 140 2.38 -20.76 -8.76
C GLU A 140 2.47 -21.15 -10.24
N THR A 141 2.63 -20.15 -11.13
CA THR A 141 2.63 -20.37 -12.59
C THR A 141 4.01 -20.81 -13.10
N ALA A 142 5.11 -20.43 -12.44
CA ALA A 142 6.48 -20.77 -12.83
C ALA A 142 7.33 -21.25 -11.64
N PRO A 143 7.00 -22.39 -11.00
CA PRO A 143 7.64 -22.84 -9.77
C PRO A 143 9.14 -23.13 -9.91
N ASN A 144 9.57 -23.57 -11.10
CA ASN A 144 10.97 -23.87 -11.38
C ASN A 144 11.89 -22.62 -11.38
N PHE A 145 11.31 -21.42 -11.41
CA PHE A 145 12.04 -20.14 -11.48
C PHE A 145 11.81 -19.27 -10.24
N GLU A 146 11.43 -19.89 -9.11
CA GLU A 146 11.13 -19.21 -7.84
C GLU A 146 12.25 -18.23 -7.42
N LYS A 147 13.52 -18.64 -7.54
CA LYS A 147 14.67 -17.79 -7.15
C LYS A 147 14.71 -16.47 -7.92
N ASP A 148 14.51 -16.52 -9.23
CA ASP A 148 14.55 -15.33 -10.10
C ASP A 148 13.36 -14.40 -9.84
N ILE A 149 12.17 -14.98 -9.67
CA ILE A 149 10.94 -14.24 -9.38
C ILE A 149 11.05 -13.54 -8.01
N ILE A 150 11.47 -14.26 -6.97
CA ILE A 150 11.67 -13.68 -5.63
C ILE A 150 12.73 -12.59 -5.67
N SER A 151 13.82 -12.79 -6.42
CA SER A 151 14.87 -11.78 -6.60
C SER A 151 14.29 -10.50 -7.19
N GLY A 152 13.60 -10.61 -8.34
CA GLY A 152 12.95 -9.48 -9.00
C GLY A 152 11.97 -8.72 -8.10
N TYR A 153 11.11 -9.45 -7.38
CA TYR A 153 10.17 -8.84 -6.44
C TYR A 153 10.89 -8.08 -5.32
N SER A 154 11.97 -8.66 -4.78
CA SER A 154 12.73 -8.06 -3.68
C SER A 154 13.37 -6.74 -4.08
N PHE A 155 14.00 -6.68 -5.25
CA PHE A 155 14.60 -5.45 -5.77
C PHE A 155 13.56 -4.48 -6.34
N GLY A 156 12.38 -4.97 -6.73
CA GLY A 156 11.29 -4.15 -7.23
C GLY A 156 10.50 -3.44 -6.14
N TYR A 157 10.28 -4.08 -4.99
CA TYR A 157 9.34 -3.61 -3.98
C TYR A 157 9.69 -2.22 -3.41
N ILE A 158 10.94 -2.00 -3.01
CA ILE A 158 11.34 -0.72 -2.40
C ILE A 158 11.26 0.45 -3.40
N PRO A 159 11.83 0.36 -4.61
CA PRO A 159 11.64 1.40 -5.63
C PRO A 159 10.16 1.68 -5.95
N GLY A 160 9.31 0.64 -6.00
CA GLY A 160 7.87 0.80 -6.19
C GLY A 160 7.19 1.57 -5.05
N VAL A 161 7.51 1.22 -3.81
CA VAL A 161 7.05 1.96 -2.61
C VAL A 161 7.53 3.41 -2.63
N LEU A 162 8.79 3.66 -2.98
CA LEU A 162 9.34 5.01 -3.08
C LEU A 162 8.65 5.83 -4.17
N ALA A 163 8.44 5.25 -5.35
CA ALA A 163 7.77 5.91 -6.47
C ALA A 163 6.36 6.38 -6.08
N VAL A 164 5.57 5.53 -5.41
CA VAL A 164 4.22 5.91 -5.00
C VAL A 164 4.24 6.93 -3.86
N ILE A 165 5.10 6.78 -2.85
CA ILE A 165 5.20 7.76 -1.75
C ILE A 165 5.58 9.13 -2.31
N PHE A 166 6.64 9.22 -3.11
CA PHE A 166 7.06 10.50 -3.69
C PHE A 166 6.00 11.10 -4.60
N SER A 167 5.29 10.27 -5.38
CA SER A 167 4.22 10.72 -6.25
C SER A 167 3.07 11.39 -5.48
N MET A 168 2.70 10.89 -4.30
CA MET A 168 1.63 11.47 -3.48
C MET A 168 1.94 12.89 -3.00
N TYR A 169 3.23 13.23 -2.85
CA TYR A 169 3.68 14.58 -2.47
C TYR A 169 4.04 15.45 -3.68
N LEU A 170 4.66 14.88 -4.72
CA LEU A 170 5.16 15.62 -5.89
C LEU A 170 4.07 15.95 -6.90
N LEU A 171 3.17 15.01 -7.21
CA LEU A 171 2.17 15.21 -8.26
C LEU A 171 1.15 16.31 -7.96
N PRO A 172 0.60 16.45 -6.72
CA PRO A 172 -0.26 17.60 -6.43
C PRO A 172 0.47 18.93 -6.61
N TYR A 173 1.76 19.00 -6.28
CA TYR A 173 2.58 20.18 -6.50
C TYR A 173 2.79 20.48 -8.00
N ILE A 174 3.21 19.48 -8.79
CA ILE A 174 3.45 19.61 -10.24
C ILE A 174 2.16 20.00 -10.97
N LEU A 175 1.04 19.38 -10.60
CA LEU A 175 -0.27 19.59 -11.21
C LEU A 175 -1.02 20.80 -10.62
N LYS A 176 -0.37 21.58 -9.75
CA LYS A 176 -0.91 22.77 -9.07
C LYS A 176 -2.28 22.50 -8.41
N ILE A 177 -2.42 21.35 -7.77
CA ILE A 177 -3.64 20.94 -7.06
C ILE A 177 -3.64 21.58 -5.68
N ASN A 178 -4.65 22.40 -5.41
CA ASN A 178 -4.92 22.87 -4.06
C ASN A 178 -5.75 21.84 -3.30
N ILE A 179 -5.12 21.17 -2.32
CA ILE A 179 -5.77 20.14 -1.50
C ILE A 179 -7.00 20.67 -0.77
N ASN A 180 -6.97 21.91 -0.27
CA ASN A 180 -8.10 22.50 0.44
C ASN A 180 -9.30 22.74 -0.48
N ASP A 181 -9.06 23.12 -1.73
CA ASP A 181 -10.13 23.31 -2.71
C ASP A 181 -10.72 21.97 -3.14
N GLU A 182 -9.88 20.93 -3.31
CA GLU A 182 -10.36 19.58 -3.60
C GLU A 182 -11.18 18.99 -2.44
N LYS A 183 -10.80 19.26 -1.17
CA LYS A 183 -11.60 18.91 0.01
C LYS A 183 -12.97 19.58 -0.04
N LYS A 184 -13.02 20.88 -0.31
CA LYS A 184 -14.29 21.63 -0.41
C LYS A 184 -15.18 21.10 -1.53
N LYS A 185 -14.61 20.84 -2.71
CA LYS A 185 -15.33 20.22 -3.84
C LYS A 185 -15.89 18.86 -3.44
N LEU A 186 -15.07 18.00 -2.82
CA LEU A 186 -15.51 16.67 -2.39
C LEU A 186 -16.66 16.77 -1.37
N LEU A 187 -16.56 17.67 -0.39
CA LEU A 187 -17.64 17.91 0.58
C LEU A 187 -18.91 18.46 -0.07
N GLY A 188 -18.80 19.33 -1.07
CA GLY A 188 -19.96 19.80 -1.84
C GLY A 188 -20.63 18.69 -2.66
N GLU A 189 -19.87 17.66 -3.04
CA GLU A 189 -20.37 16.50 -3.77
C GLU A 189 -20.99 15.42 -2.86
N ILE A 190 -20.59 15.39 -1.59
CA ILE A 190 -21.02 14.38 -0.62
C ILE A 190 -21.79 15.08 0.49
N ASN A 191 -23.13 15.01 0.44
CA ASN A 191 -24.03 15.67 1.37
C ASN A 191 -24.03 14.94 2.73
N ILE A 192 -23.09 15.24 3.63
CA ILE A 192 -22.84 14.44 4.85
C ILE A 192 -23.35 15.15 6.11
N LYS A 193 -24.11 14.41 6.94
CA LYS A 193 -24.32 14.73 8.35
C LYS A 193 -23.14 14.21 9.18
N LYS A 194 -22.46 15.09 9.91
CA LYS A 194 -21.41 14.72 10.86
C LYS A 194 -22.02 14.08 12.11
N GLU A 195 -22.20 12.76 12.09
CA GLU A 195 -22.39 12.00 13.32
C GLU A 195 -21.05 11.44 13.78
N ASP A 196 -20.49 12.05 14.82
CA ASP A 196 -19.32 11.51 15.51
C ASP A 196 -19.78 10.72 16.73
N ALA A 197 -19.50 9.42 16.70
CA ALA A 197 -19.72 8.58 17.87
C ALA A 197 -18.75 8.99 18.97
N LYS A 198 -19.23 9.04 20.21
CA LYS A 198 -18.41 9.47 21.36
C LYS A 198 -17.50 8.36 21.90
N ASN A 199 -17.91 7.10 21.76
CA ASN A 199 -17.24 5.97 22.40
C ASN A 199 -16.47 5.12 21.38
N PHE A 200 -15.43 4.43 21.87
CA PHE A 200 -14.72 3.39 21.13
C PHE A 200 -15.09 2.03 21.70
N ASP A 201 -15.49 1.10 20.85
CA ASP A 201 -15.91 -0.24 21.25
C ASP A 201 -14.88 -1.28 20.79
N PHE A 202 -14.08 -1.76 21.74
CA PHE A 202 -13.06 -2.78 21.48
C PHE A 202 -13.64 -4.11 20.98
N LEU A 203 -14.85 -4.48 21.41
CA LEU A 203 -15.49 -5.72 20.99
C LEU A 203 -15.83 -5.65 19.51
N SER A 204 -16.51 -4.58 19.09
CA SER A 204 -16.83 -4.33 17.69
C SER A 204 -15.58 -4.16 16.82
N TYR A 205 -14.53 -3.51 17.34
CA TYR A 205 -13.26 -3.33 16.62
C TYR A 205 -12.54 -4.67 16.39
N SER A 206 -12.54 -5.54 17.40
CA SER A 206 -11.95 -6.88 17.29
C SER A 206 -12.72 -7.73 16.30
N LEU A 207 -14.05 -7.63 16.28
CA LEU A 207 -14.90 -8.35 15.32
C LEU A 207 -14.64 -7.90 13.88
N VAL A 208 -14.46 -6.59 13.63
CA VAL A 208 -14.05 -6.06 12.32
C VAL A 208 -12.76 -6.71 11.83
N ILE A 209 -11.76 -6.84 12.72
CA ILE A 209 -10.46 -7.45 12.39
C ILE A 209 -10.63 -8.95 12.10
N ILE A 210 -11.34 -9.69 12.95
CA ILE A 210 -11.57 -11.14 12.77
C ILE A 210 -12.25 -11.41 11.44
N ILE A 211 -13.36 -10.72 11.18
CA ILE A 211 -14.08 -10.81 9.90
C ILE A 211 -13.14 -10.46 8.74
N GLY A 212 -12.38 -9.38 8.88
CA GLY A 212 -11.44 -8.94 7.87
C GLY A 212 -10.36 -9.96 7.52
N ILE A 213 -9.77 -10.61 8.52
CA ILE A 213 -8.76 -11.65 8.32
C ILE A 213 -9.39 -12.87 7.65
N LEU A 214 -10.58 -13.30 8.11
CA LEU A 214 -11.30 -14.42 7.51
C LEU A 214 -11.62 -14.17 6.04
N PHE A 215 -12.25 -13.02 5.73
CA PHE A 215 -12.54 -12.61 4.35
C PHE A 215 -11.27 -12.44 3.50
N GLY A 216 -10.20 -11.91 4.08
CA GLY A 216 -8.92 -11.72 3.41
C GLY A 216 -8.26 -13.03 2.96
N ASN A 217 -8.52 -14.12 3.70
CA ASN A 217 -7.96 -15.44 3.44
C ASN A 217 -8.80 -16.29 2.49
N ILE A 218 -10.01 -15.85 2.12
CA ILE A 218 -10.85 -16.51 1.11
C ILE A 218 -10.10 -16.49 -0.22
N ASN A 219 -9.97 -17.67 -0.83
CA ASN A 219 -9.41 -17.81 -2.18
C ASN A 219 -10.53 -17.70 -3.20
N PHE A 220 -10.55 -16.63 -3.99
CA PHE A 220 -11.48 -16.47 -5.09
C PHE A 220 -10.89 -17.16 -6.32
N ASN A 221 -11.47 -18.31 -6.67
CA ASN A 221 -11.05 -19.09 -7.83
C ASN A 221 -12.14 -19.07 -8.91
N PHE A 222 -11.85 -18.42 -10.03
CA PHE A 222 -12.69 -18.37 -11.23
C PHE A 222 -12.09 -19.22 -12.36
N GLY A 223 -11.56 -20.40 -12.01
CA GLY A 223 -10.91 -21.34 -12.92
C GLY A 223 -9.50 -20.90 -13.30
N VAL A 224 -9.39 -19.92 -14.21
CA VAL A 224 -8.09 -19.43 -14.71
C VAL A 224 -7.53 -18.31 -13.81
N ILE A 225 -8.35 -17.68 -12.99
CA ILE A 225 -7.96 -16.56 -12.12
C ILE A 225 -8.15 -16.99 -10.66
N SER A 226 -7.05 -17.08 -9.92
CA SER A 226 -7.03 -17.32 -8.48
C SER A 226 -6.41 -16.12 -7.77
N PHE A 227 -7.12 -15.53 -6.80
CA PHE A 227 -6.56 -14.46 -5.98
C PHE A 227 -7.12 -14.45 -4.56
N LYS A 228 -6.32 -13.92 -3.64
CA LYS A 228 -6.71 -13.63 -2.25
C LYS A 228 -6.63 -12.13 -2.03
N LEU A 229 -7.60 -11.57 -1.32
CA LEU A 229 -7.57 -10.16 -0.90
C LEU A 229 -6.42 -9.86 0.08
N GLY A 230 -5.98 -10.88 0.82
CA GLY A 230 -4.99 -10.74 1.88
C GLY A 230 -5.51 -9.96 3.09
N MET A 231 -4.68 -9.85 4.12
CA MET A 231 -5.05 -9.11 5.34
C MET A 231 -5.39 -7.65 5.06
N THR A 232 -4.62 -6.98 4.20
CA THR A 232 -4.86 -5.59 3.79
C THR A 232 -6.24 -5.40 3.19
N GLY A 233 -6.57 -6.16 2.13
CA GLY A 233 -7.85 -6.01 1.44
C GLY A 233 -9.03 -6.47 2.30
N GLY A 234 -8.89 -7.61 2.99
CA GLY A 234 -9.96 -8.16 3.81
C GLY A 234 -10.34 -7.27 4.99
N ILE A 235 -9.34 -6.77 5.74
CA ILE A 235 -9.57 -5.88 6.89
C ILE A 235 -10.14 -4.55 6.44
N LEU A 236 -9.63 -3.97 5.34
CA LEU A 236 -10.15 -2.72 4.82
C LEU A 236 -11.60 -2.86 4.36
N LEU A 237 -11.92 -3.94 3.64
CA LEU A 237 -13.26 -4.17 3.14
C LEU A 237 -14.24 -4.42 4.30
N SER A 238 -13.83 -5.21 5.30
CA SER A 238 -14.59 -5.43 6.54
C SER A 238 -14.85 -4.12 7.27
N SER A 239 -13.83 -3.28 7.48
CA SER A 239 -13.98 -2.00 8.19
C SER A 239 -14.84 -1.00 7.42
N LEU A 240 -14.70 -0.93 6.09
CA LEU A 240 -15.55 -0.11 5.24
C LEU A 240 -17.02 -0.57 5.30
N ILE A 241 -17.29 -1.87 5.11
CA ILE A 241 -18.67 -2.40 5.08
C ILE A 241 -19.33 -2.29 6.45
N LEU A 242 -18.70 -2.80 7.51
CA LEU A 242 -19.26 -2.80 8.86
C LEU A 242 -19.41 -1.38 9.39
N GLY A 243 -18.45 -0.50 9.11
CA GLY A 243 -18.53 0.92 9.45
C GLY A 243 -19.71 1.63 8.76
N THR A 244 -19.98 1.32 7.49
CA THR A 244 -21.15 1.86 6.77
C THR A 244 -22.47 1.33 7.33
N ILE A 245 -22.54 0.05 7.74
CA ILE A 245 -23.74 -0.52 8.38
C ILE A 245 -24.01 0.16 9.72
N GLY A 246 -22.95 0.51 10.45
CA GLY A 246 -23.02 1.32 11.66
C GLY A 246 -23.33 0.50 12.91
N LYS A 247 -24.58 0.06 13.13
CA LYS A 247 -24.96 -0.73 14.32
C LYS A 247 -25.62 -2.04 13.91
N ILE A 248 -25.13 -3.16 14.46
CA ILE A 248 -25.70 -4.50 14.26
C ILE A 248 -25.89 -5.14 15.64
N TRP A 249 -27.14 -5.32 16.06
CA TRP A 249 -27.48 -5.90 17.36
C TRP A 249 -26.77 -5.17 18.53
N ILE A 250 -25.83 -5.84 19.22
CA ILE A 250 -25.04 -5.26 20.32
C ILE A 250 -23.76 -4.56 19.85
N PHE A 251 -23.34 -4.77 18.60
CA PHE A 251 -22.11 -4.22 18.04
C PHE A 251 -22.34 -2.83 17.44
N ASN A 252 -21.45 -1.89 17.76
CA ASN A 252 -21.43 -0.55 17.20
C ASN A 252 -20.09 -0.27 16.49
N PHE A 253 -20.16 -0.19 15.17
CA PHE A 253 -19.03 0.06 14.27
C PHE A 253 -18.81 1.56 14.00
N LYS A 254 -19.75 2.44 14.38
CA LYS A 254 -19.48 3.88 14.45
C LYS A 254 -18.74 4.17 15.75
N MET A 255 -17.44 4.45 15.65
CA MET A 255 -16.56 4.68 16.80
C MET A 255 -15.99 6.10 16.83
N ASN A 256 -15.41 6.46 17.97
CA ASN A 256 -14.74 7.74 18.16
C ASN A 256 -13.60 7.94 17.15
N LYS A 257 -13.75 8.97 16.31
CA LYS A 257 -12.79 9.30 15.24
C LYS A 257 -11.40 9.67 15.78
N MET A 258 -11.30 10.30 16.94
CA MET A 258 -10.02 10.68 17.54
C MET A 258 -9.22 9.44 17.98
N ILE A 259 -9.88 8.46 18.62
CA ILE A 259 -9.22 7.20 19.03
C ILE A 259 -8.77 6.42 17.79
N LEU A 260 -9.64 6.30 16.77
CA LEU A 260 -9.27 5.66 15.51
C LEU A 260 -8.09 6.37 14.83
N LYS A 261 -8.04 7.71 14.82
CA LYS A 261 -6.91 8.47 14.26
C LYS A 261 -5.59 8.17 14.99
N ASN A 262 -5.63 8.09 16.31
CA ASN A 262 -4.43 7.76 17.10
C ASN A 262 -3.95 6.33 16.80
N LEU A 263 -4.88 5.35 16.70
CA LEU A 263 -4.56 3.97 16.31
C LEU A 263 -4.03 3.88 14.89
N GLN A 264 -4.61 4.66 13.97
CA GLN A 264 -4.16 4.78 12.59
C GLN A 264 -2.73 5.31 12.51
N GLU A 265 -2.43 6.44 13.16
CA GLU A 265 -1.10 7.06 13.11
C GLU A 265 -0.04 6.16 13.76
N PHE A 266 -0.35 5.59 14.93
CA PHE A 266 0.53 4.65 15.59
C PHE A 266 0.80 3.39 14.75
N GLY A 267 -0.26 2.82 14.16
CA GLY A 267 -0.17 1.71 13.22
C GLY A 267 0.69 2.06 12.01
N LEU A 268 0.49 3.24 11.41
CA LEU A 268 1.23 3.69 10.23
C LEU A 268 2.74 3.83 10.51
N LEU A 269 3.11 4.45 11.63
CA LEU A 269 4.51 4.66 12.01
C LEU A 269 5.23 3.33 12.26
N MET A 270 4.61 2.40 12.99
CA MET A 270 5.17 1.07 13.21
C MET A 270 5.24 0.25 11.92
N PHE A 271 4.22 0.37 11.06
CA PHE A 271 4.15 -0.33 9.78
C PHE A 271 5.29 0.08 8.85
N LEU A 272 5.46 1.38 8.63
CA LEU A 272 6.52 1.92 7.77
C LEU A 272 7.91 1.63 8.35
N SER A 273 8.08 1.74 9.67
CA SER A 273 9.32 1.34 10.36
C SER A 273 9.66 -0.13 10.13
N SER A 274 8.67 -1.03 10.27
CA SER A 274 8.84 -2.47 10.09
C SER A 274 9.15 -2.84 8.63
N VAL A 275 8.55 -2.14 7.65
CA VAL A 275 8.90 -2.28 6.23
C VAL A 275 10.37 -1.90 5.99
N GLY A 276 10.79 -0.76 6.52
CA GLY A 276 12.18 -0.28 6.40
C GLY A 276 13.17 -1.25 7.03
N LEU A 277 12.95 -1.63 8.29
CA LEU A 277 13.84 -2.53 9.04
C LEU A 277 14.02 -3.89 8.34
N ARG A 278 12.94 -4.44 7.78
CA ARG A 278 12.98 -5.73 7.08
C ARG A 278 13.65 -5.64 5.71
N SER A 279 13.49 -4.51 5.01
CA SER A 279 13.97 -4.36 3.63
C SER A 279 15.38 -3.78 3.52
N GLY A 280 15.86 -3.12 4.58
CA GLY A 280 17.18 -2.49 4.64
C GLY A 280 18.30 -3.47 4.31
N TYR A 281 18.29 -4.67 4.91
CA TYR A 281 19.29 -5.70 4.63
C TYR A 281 19.32 -6.07 3.14
N LYS A 282 18.23 -6.66 2.65
CA LYS A 282 18.19 -7.33 1.34
C LYS A 282 18.49 -6.38 0.18
N THR A 283 18.13 -5.10 0.34
CA THR A 283 18.28 -4.07 -0.69
C THR A 283 19.67 -3.44 -0.66
N LEU A 284 20.21 -3.10 0.52
CA LEU A 284 21.45 -2.33 0.62
C LEU A 284 22.71 -3.20 0.71
N SER A 285 22.61 -4.47 1.16
CA SER A 285 23.77 -5.37 1.25
C SER A 285 24.14 -6.05 -0.08
N ASN A 286 23.22 -6.11 -1.03
CA ASN A 286 23.40 -6.78 -2.33
C ASN A 286 23.49 -5.80 -3.50
N LEU A 287 23.88 -4.55 -3.25
CA LEU A 287 24.00 -3.54 -4.31
C LEU A 287 25.20 -3.83 -5.22
N ASN A 288 24.90 -4.26 -6.43
CA ASN A 288 25.80 -4.31 -7.57
C ASN A 288 25.15 -3.60 -8.77
N ILE A 289 25.90 -3.46 -9.87
CA ILE A 289 25.43 -2.77 -11.09
C ILE A 289 24.13 -3.38 -11.63
N GLU A 290 24.00 -4.71 -11.66
CA GLU A 290 22.81 -5.39 -12.15
C GLU A 290 21.57 -5.12 -11.29
N THR A 291 21.71 -5.22 -9.96
CA THR A 291 20.61 -4.93 -9.03
C THR A 291 20.19 -3.46 -9.04
N LEU A 292 21.14 -2.53 -9.27
CA LEU A 292 20.82 -1.11 -9.48
C LEU A 292 19.99 -0.89 -10.74
N TYR A 293 20.30 -1.59 -11.84
CA TYR A 293 19.46 -1.55 -13.05
C TYR A 293 18.04 -2.08 -12.78
N LEU A 294 17.89 -3.19 -12.04
CA LEU A 294 16.58 -3.70 -11.66
C LEU A 294 15.80 -2.69 -10.81
N MET A 295 16.45 -2.07 -9.84
CA MET A 295 15.82 -1.05 -9.00
C MET A 295 15.35 0.17 -9.82
N LEU A 296 16.18 0.62 -10.77
CA LEU A 296 15.84 1.71 -11.68
C LEU A 296 14.64 1.34 -12.57
N PHE A 297 14.64 0.15 -13.17
CA PHE A 297 13.52 -0.32 -13.98
C PHE A 297 12.23 -0.45 -13.17
N SER A 298 12.29 -0.96 -11.93
CA SER A 298 11.13 -0.99 -11.06
C SER A 298 10.58 0.41 -10.78
N PHE A 299 11.46 1.38 -10.49
CA PHE A 299 11.06 2.77 -10.28
C PHE A 299 10.37 3.35 -11.52
N ILE A 300 10.88 3.05 -12.72
CA ILE A 300 10.29 3.47 -14.00
C ILE A 300 8.92 2.82 -14.21
N ILE A 301 8.80 1.51 -14.01
CA ILE A 301 7.53 0.76 -14.12
C ILE A 301 6.47 1.39 -13.19
N ALA A 302 6.82 1.60 -11.93
CA ALA A 302 5.91 2.20 -10.95
C ALA A 302 5.55 3.65 -11.33
N SER A 303 6.52 4.45 -11.74
CA SER A 303 6.30 5.86 -12.12
C SER A 303 5.38 5.97 -13.34
N ILE A 304 5.60 5.15 -14.37
CA ILE A 304 4.74 5.14 -15.57
C ILE A 304 3.32 4.71 -15.19
N ALA A 305 3.16 3.66 -14.38
CA ALA A 305 1.85 3.21 -13.94
C ALA A 305 1.07 4.30 -13.18
N ILE A 306 1.77 5.04 -12.31
CA ILE A 306 1.20 6.18 -11.57
C ILE A 306 0.85 7.33 -12.51
N ILE A 307 1.75 7.73 -13.41
CA ILE A 307 1.54 8.85 -14.34
C ILE A 307 0.34 8.55 -15.24
N VAL A 308 0.26 7.35 -15.81
CA VAL A 308 -0.89 6.93 -16.63
C VAL A 308 -2.17 6.93 -15.79
N GLY A 309 -2.12 6.41 -14.55
CA GLY A 309 -3.24 6.47 -13.61
C GLY A 309 -3.71 7.90 -13.35
N VAL A 310 -2.80 8.85 -13.14
CA VAL A 310 -3.14 10.28 -12.99
C VAL A 310 -3.76 10.85 -14.25
N ILE A 311 -3.17 10.58 -15.43
CA ILE A 311 -3.65 11.11 -16.70
C ILE A 311 -5.09 10.66 -16.93
N VAL A 312 -5.33 9.35 -16.84
CA VAL A 312 -6.66 8.77 -17.05
C VAL A 312 -7.62 9.21 -15.95
N GLY A 313 -7.23 9.10 -14.68
CA GLY A 313 -8.10 9.40 -13.56
C GLY A 313 -8.50 10.88 -13.45
N LYS A 314 -7.55 11.80 -13.65
CA LYS A 314 -7.79 13.24 -13.51
C LYS A 314 -8.41 13.85 -14.76
N TYR A 315 -7.86 13.57 -15.95
CA TYR A 315 -8.25 14.29 -17.17
C TYR A 315 -9.36 13.59 -17.94
N ILE A 316 -9.37 12.25 -17.96
CA ILE A 316 -10.41 11.48 -18.69
C ILE A 316 -11.60 11.21 -17.77
N LEU A 317 -11.36 10.61 -16.60
CA LEU A 317 -12.41 10.19 -15.68
C LEU A 317 -12.87 11.29 -14.72
N LYS A 318 -12.14 12.41 -14.64
CA LYS A 318 -12.45 13.58 -13.82
C LYS A 318 -12.76 13.22 -12.37
N ILE A 319 -11.92 12.39 -11.77
CA ILE A 319 -12.03 11.98 -10.36
C ILE A 319 -11.38 13.08 -9.50
N ASN A 320 -12.06 13.47 -8.41
CA ASN A 320 -11.50 14.38 -7.40
C ASN A 320 -10.14 13.85 -6.89
N TRP A 321 -9.16 14.74 -6.67
CA TRP A 321 -7.79 14.33 -6.35
C TRP A 321 -7.67 13.46 -5.09
N ILE A 322 -8.47 13.72 -4.05
CA ILE A 322 -8.42 12.97 -2.79
C ILE A 322 -8.81 11.51 -3.02
N ILE A 323 -9.88 11.29 -3.79
CA ILE A 323 -10.34 9.95 -4.14
C ILE A 323 -9.38 9.31 -5.16
N LEU A 324 -8.85 10.09 -6.09
CA LEU A 324 -7.92 9.64 -7.11
C LEU A 324 -6.58 9.20 -6.53
N SER A 325 -6.01 9.94 -5.58
CA SER A 325 -4.75 9.56 -4.91
C SER A 325 -4.90 8.21 -4.23
N GLY A 326 -6.04 8.00 -3.56
CA GLY A 326 -6.45 6.70 -3.03
C GLY A 326 -6.56 5.61 -4.08
N ALA A 327 -7.26 5.88 -5.18
CA ALA A 327 -7.42 4.93 -6.28
C ALA A 327 -6.08 4.55 -6.93
N ILE A 328 -5.15 5.49 -7.06
CA ILE A 328 -3.78 5.22 -7.55
C ILE A 328 -3.06 4.29 -6.59
N CYS A 329 -3.09 4.57 -5.29
CA CYS A 329 -2.48 3.69 -4.29
C CYS A 329 -3.12 2.30 -4.30
N GLY A 330 -4.44 2.21 -4.50
CA GLY A 330 -5.18 0.95 -4.63
C GLY A 330 -4.80 0.17 -5.90
N GLY A 331 -4.67 0.87 -7.04
CA GLY A 331 -4.21 0.31 -8.31
C GLY A 331 -2.76 -0.20 -8.25
N MET A 332 -1.90 0.56 -7.56
CA MET A 332 -0.53 0.17 -7.22
C MET A 332 -0.48 -0.84 -6.07
N THR A 333 -1.61 -1.28 -5.53
CA THR A 333 -1.74 -2.18 -4.36
C THR A 333 -0.89 -1.80 -3.14
N SER A 334 -0.54 -0.52 -3.02
CA SER A 334 0.51 -0.04 -2.12
C SER A 334 -0.05 0.59 -0.86
N THR A 335 -0.05 -0.18 0.23
CA THR A 335 -0.43 0.32 1.55
C THR A 335 0.49 1.44 2.07
N PRO A 336 1.83 1.40 1.89
CA PRO A 336 2.68 2.56 2.20
C PRO A 336 2.28 3.81 1.43
N GLY A 337 1.92 3.65 0.14
CA GLY A 337 1.39 4.73 -0.68
C GLY A 337 0.07 5.29 -0.12
N LEU A 338 -0.82 4.44 0.39
CA LEU A 338 -2.06 4.89 1.07
C LEU A 338 -1.73 5.75 2.30
N GLY A 339 -0.79 5.33 3.14
CA GLY A 339 -0.34 6.13 4.29
C GLY A 339 0.18 7.50 3.87
N ALA A 340 1.07 7.54 2.88
CA ALA A 340 1.58 8.80 2.32
C ALA A 340 0.49 9.65 1.68
N ALA A 341 -0.50 9.05 1.02
CA ALA A 341 -1.62 9.76 0.43
C ALA A 341 -2.54 10.38 1.50
N ILE A 342 -2.81 9.66 2.59
CA ILE A 342 -3.60 10.20 3.71
C ILE A 342 -2.85 11.38 4.34
N ASP A 343 -1.54 11.24 4.61
CA ASP A 343 -0.72 12.31 5.17
C ASP A 343 -0.64 13.53 4.24
N ALA A 344 -0.40 13.31 2.94
CA ALA A 344 -0.26 14.38 1.95
C ALA A 344 -1.58 15.14 1.71
N ASN A 345 -2.72 14.46 1.83
CA ASN A 345 -4.04 15.06 1.64
C ASN A 345 -4.71 15.47 2.97
N ASP A 346 -4.19 15.07 4.12
CA ASP A 346 -4.81 15.23 5.45
C ASP A 346 -6.30 14.81 5.43
N SER A 347 -6.59 13.63 4.88
CA SER A 347 -7.93 13.16 4.58
C SER A 347 -8.00 11.63 4.55
N GLU A 348 -8.92 11.06 5.32
CA GLU A 348 -9.12 9.60 5.38
C GLU A 348 -9.99 9.08 4.22
N GLU A 349 -10.70 9.96 3.53
CA GLU A 349 -11.53 9.66 2.35
C GLU A 349 -10.70 9.07 1.20
N VAL A 350 -9.38 9.33 1.19
CA VAL A 350 -8.39 8.63 0.34
C VAL A 350 -8.55 7.11 0.41
N ALA A 351 -8.83 6.57 1.60
CA ALA A 351 -8.96 5.13 1.78
C ALA A 351 -10.17 4.51 1.07
N VAL A 352 -11.21 5.31 0.78
CA VAL A 352 -12.34 4.84 0.00
C VAL A 352 -11.91 4.55 -1.44
N GLY A 353 -11.14 5.45 -2.05
CA GLY A 353 -10.59 5.24 -3.40
C GLY A 353 -9.67 4.02 -3.44
N TYR A 354 -8.82 3.86 -2.42
CA TYR A 354 -7.96 2.68 -2.29
C TYR A 354 -8.77 1.39 -2.18
N GLY A 355 -9.71 1.33 -1.22
CA GLY A 355 -10.51 0.14 -0.95
C GLY A 355 -11.40 -0.27 -2.13
N ALA A 356 -11.91 0.70 -2.89
CA ALA A 356 -12.72 0.43 -4.08
C ALA A 356 -11.89 -0.03 -5.29
N THR A 357 -10.64 0.42 -5.43
CA THR A 357 -9.78 0.09 -6.58
C THR A 357 -8.97 -1.19 -6.36
N TYR A 358 -8.56 -1.44 -5.11
CA TYR A 358 -7.64 -2.52 -4.72
C TYR A 358 -8.08 -3.93 -5.17
N PRO A 359 -9.34 -4.39 -4.95
CA PRO A 359 -9.76 -5.74 -5.35
C PRO A 359 -9.65 -5.97 -6.87
N PHE A 360 -10.00 -4.96 -7.67
CA PHE A 360 -9.89 -5.04 -9.13
C PHE A 360 -8.43 -5.00 -9.60
N ALA A 361 -7.57 -4.28 -8.88
CA ALA A 361 -6.15 -4.25 -9.17
C ALA A 361 -5.52 -5.63 -8.94
N LEU A 362 -5.94 -6.37 -7.89
CA LEU A 362 -5.49 -7.74 -7.67
C LEU A 362 -5.85 -8.67 -8.84
N ILE A 363 -7.06 -8.54 -9.38
CA ILE A 363 -7.48 -9.29 -10.58
C ILE A 363 -6.56 -8.94 -11.77
N GLY A 364 -6.31 -7.66 -12.01
CA GLY A 364 -5.37 -7.20 -13.03
C GLY A 364 -3.97 -7.80 -12.84
N MET A 365 -3.43 -7.75 -11.63
CA MET A 365 -2.11 -8.32 -11.31
C MET A 365 -2.03 -9.82 -11.57
N VAL A 366 -3.07 -10.59 -11.24
CA VAL A 366 -3.10 -12.05 -11.51
C VAL A 366 -3.12 -12.32 -13.00
N ILE A 367 -3.97 -11.61 -13.75
CA ILE A 367 -4.07 -11.77 -15.21
C ILE A 367 -2.74 -11.40 -15.87
N PHE A 368 -2.20 -10.22 -15.59
CA PHE A 368 -1.01 -9.73 -16.25
C PHE A 368 0.27 -10.49 -15.88
N ASN A 369 0.40 -11.00 -14.65
CA ASN A 369 1.51 -11.90 -14.31
C ASN A 369 1.46 -13.20 -15.12
N LYS A 370 0.28 -13.81 -15.28
CA LYS A 370 0.12 -15.02 -16.11
C LYS A 370 0.47 -14.74 -17.57
N ILE A 371 0.01 -13.61 -18.11
CA ILE A 371 0.32 -13.21 -19.48
C ILE A 371 1.82 -12.98 -19.67
N LEU A 372 2.52 -12.32 -18.74
CA LEU A 372 3.98 -12.13 -18.81
C LEU A 372 4.75 -13.46 -18.91
N ILE A 373 4.26 -14.51 -18.23
CA ILE A 373 4.87 -15.83 -18.26
C ILE A 373 4.65 -16.55 -19.60
N ILE A 374 3.53 -16.27 -20.28
CA ILE A 374 3.17 -16.93 -21.55
C ILE A 374 3.83 -16.23 -22.75
N ILE A 375 3.91 -14.90 -22.76
CA ILE A 375 4.33 -14.11 -23.94
C ILE A 375 5.86 -14.11 -24.16
N LYS A 376 6.66 -14.47 -23.15
CA LYS A 376 8.12 -14.57 -23.22
C LYS A 376 8.60 -15.92 -22.73
#